data_AF-A0A1B8GGJ1-F1
#
_entry.id   AF-A0A1B8GGJ1-F1
#
_cell.length_a   1.000
_cell.length_b   1.000
_cell.length_c   1.000
_cell.angle_alpha   90.00
_cell.angle_beta   90.00
_cell.angle_gamma   90.00
#
_symmetry.space_group_name_H-M   'P 1'
#
loop_
_entity.id
_entity.type
_entity.pdbx_description
1 polymer ?
#
loop_
_entity_poly.entity_id
_entity_poly.type
_entity_poly.pdbx_seq_one_letter_code
_entity_poly.pdbx_strand_id
1 'polypeptide(L)'
;MSHSIRSHRKSRTGCNNCKLRRVKCDEVKPQCAGCIRRGDECLYAANVPASTQANSPVQTSPSILEDRIDTQPVPCFQQLSEGPDYSAKHLLDIRLIHHYCIFTAQYFARTFPEKVSIALTVDIPQLGFKHGFLMDAILLVSMIHLGCTDPVSLETLPVYLYRDQALRTLRRAVADISPQTLNAVRGASVLLATVSLAADRTTKQFGLWTANWLILALGQRNFHAPTSLRQHSPLTASQDDIESPGNRYGSFADIPGPGAIPDDIQRALSREGNDCAHPEGLHEAATELGRLIAVLEHPYEESWLEKKIKAWAFDVVSSEFVELVRQAQPQALIILAYYLALFKFLPDTWTYQGVASHDIKEIHNTIDPTWEEYMSVPKIALQMNDRTALAQMLVSCLPGRGQSPPLSIYRA
;
A
#
# COMPACT_ATOMS: atom_id res chain seq x y z
N MET A 1 -49.49 -39.28 4.44
CA MET A 1 -49.94 -39.38 3.03
C MET A 1 -49.25 -38.28 2.25
N SER A 2 -48.21 -38.65 1.51
CA SER A 2 -47.40 -37.76 0.68
C SER A 2 -48.17 -37.35 -0.58
N HIS A 3 -48.46 -36.06 -0.74
CA HIS A 3 -49.05 -35.53 -1.97
C HIS A 3 -48.03 -35.59 -3.11
N SER A 4 -48.15 -36.64 -3.93
CA SER A 4 -47.48 -36.77 -5.23
C SER A 4 -47.93 -35.63 -6.14
N ILE A 5 -47.03 -34.68 -6.42
CA ILE A 5 -47.24 -33.64 -7.43
C ILE A 5 -47.30 -34.33 -8.80
N ARG A 6 -48.51 -34.41 -9.38
CA ARG A 6 -48.69 -34.87 -10.76
C ARG A 6 -47.99 -33.91 -11.70
N SER A 7 -46.99 -34.43 -12.42
CA SER A 7 -46.37 -33.78 -13.58
C SER A 7 -47.44 -33.41 -14.61
N HIS A 8 -47.72 -32.11 -14.76
CA HIS A 8 -48.63 -31.62 -15.78
C HIS A 8 -47.89 -31.39 -17.10
N ARG A 9 -48.49 -31.87 -18.20
CA ARG A 9 -48.02 -31.70 -19.57
C ARG A 9 -47.84 -30.22 -19.89
N LYS A 10 -46.59 -29.80 -20.13
CA LYS A 10 -46.23 -28.42 -20.48
C LYS A 10 -46.89 -28.04 -21.82
N SER A 11 -47.68 -26.97 -21.81
CA SER A 11 -48.24 -26.36 -23.02
C SER A 11 -47.09 -25.82 -23.89
N ARG A 12 -46.94 -26.33 -25.11
CA ARG A 12 -45.90 -25.88 -26.07
C ARG A 12 -46.28 -24.54 -26.71
N THR A 13 -47.57 -24.28 -26.84
CA THR A 13 -48.15 -23.16 -27.60
C THR A 13 -48.76 -22.06 -26.72
N GLY A 14 -48.57 -22.13 -25.40
CA GLY A 14 -49.01 -21.09 -24.45
C GLY A 14 -48.40 -19.70 -24.74
N CYS A 15 -49.13 -18.66 -24.35
CA CYS A 15 -48.69 -17.27 -24.47
C CYS A 15 -47.42 -17.00 -23.65
N ASN A 16 -46.69 -15.95 -24.01
CA ASN A 16 -45.40 -15.61 -23.41
C ASN A 16 -45.53 -15.34 -21.91
N ASN A 17 -46.59 -14.64 -21.47
CA ASN A 17 -46.79 -14.32 -20.06
C ASN A 17 -47.11 -15.54 -19.19
N CYS A 18 -47.93 -16.47 -19.67
CA CYS A 18 -48.17 -17.72 -18.94
C CYS A 18 -46.91 -18.60 -18.87
N LYS A 19 -46.08 -18.60 -19.94
CA LYS A 19 -44.78 -19.30 -19.96
C LYS A 19 -43.79 -18.70 -18.98
N LEU A 20 -43.63 -17.37 -18.96
CA LEU A 20 -42.77 -16.64 -18.01
C LEU A 20 -43.17 -16.94 -16.56
N ARG A 21 -44.47 -16.93 -16.26
CA ARG A 21 -45.01 -17.21 -14.93
C ARG A 21 -45.02 -18.71 -14.57
N ARG A 22 -44.65 -19.60 -15.50
CA ARG A 22 -44.67 -21.07 -15.33
C ARG A 22 -46.04 -21.62 -14.88
N VAL A 23 -47.13 -21.01 -15.37
CA VAL A 23 -48.52 -21.44 -15.12
C VAL A 23 -49.19 -21.98 -16.38
N LYS A 24 -50.26 -22.76 -16.24
CA LYS A 24 -50.98 -23.35 -17.38
C LYS A 24 -51.70 -22.25 -18.19
N CYS A 25 -51.45 -22.21 -19.49
CA CYS A 25 -52.19 -21.40 -20.46
C CYS A 25 -53.31 -22.25 -21.08
N ASP A 26 -54.48 -21.66 -21.27
CA ASP A 26 -55.63 -22.24 -21.99
C ASP A 26 -55.57 -22.03 -23.51
N GLU A 27 -54.56 -21.30 -24.01
CA GLU A 27 -54.23 -21.11 -25.44
C GLU A 27 -55.31 -20.44 -26.29
N VAL A 28 -56.37 -19.91 -25.67
CA VAL A 28 -57.41 -19.14 -26.34
C VAL A 28 -56.83 -17.84 -26.91
N LYS A 29 -57.21 -17.52 -28.16
CA LYS A 29 -56.81 -16.31 -28.88
C LYS A 29 -58.05 -15.41 -29.08
N PRO A 30 -57.92 -14.07 -29.03
CA PRO A 30 -56.67 -13.29 -29.00
C PRO A 30 -56.01 -13.22 -27.61
N GLN A 31 -56.77 -13.43 -26.53
CA GLN A 31 -56.26 -13.41 -25.15
C GLN A 31 -56.68 -14.67 -24.38
N CYS A 32 -55.76 -15.22 -23.59
CA CYS A 32 -56.03 -16.40 -22.77
C CYS A 32 -56.79 -16.00 -21.48
N ALA A 33 -57.69 -16.85 -20.99
CA ALA A 33 -58.53 -16.55 -19.82
C ALA A 33 -57.70 -16.32 -18.54
N GLY A 34 -56.48 -16.86 -18.49
CA GLY A 34 -55.51 -16.56 -17.44
C GLY A 34 -55.05 -15.11 -17.45
N CYS A 35 -54.66 -14.58 -18.62
CA CYS A 35 -54.22 -13.19 -18.78
C CYS A 35 -55.37 -12.20 -18.58
N ILE A 36 -56.56 -12.51 -19.11
CA ILE A 36 -57.76 -11.66 -18.93
C ILE A 36 -58.08 -11.48 -17.45
N ARG A 37 -58.13 -12.55 -16.66
CA ARG A 37 -58.42 -12.46 -15.22
C ARG A 37 -57.38 -11.68 -14.42
N ARG A 38 -56.14 -11.60 -14.92
CA ARG A 38 -55.04 -10.89 -14.26
C ARG A 38 -54.85 -9.46 -14.77
N GLY A 39 -55.52 -9.08 -15.86
CA GLY A 39 -55.28 -7.82 -16.55
C GLY A 39 -53.91 -7.74 -17.22
N ASP A 40 -53.25 -8.89 -17.47
CA ASP A 40 -51.95 -8.94 -18.15
C ASP A 40 -52.15 -8.86 -19.68
N GLU A 41 -51.23 -8.19 -20.39
CA GLU A 41 -51.19 -8.23 -21.86
C GLU A 41 -50.89 -9.66 -22.37
N CYS A 42 -51.70 -10.20 -23.28
CA CYS A 42 -51.56 -11.59 -23.73
C CYS A 42 -50.89 -11.68 -25.10
N LEU A 43 -49.57 -11.88 -25.11
CA LEU A 43 -48.78 -11.98 -26.34
C LEU A 43 -48.45 -13.43 -26.68
N TYR A 44 -48.88 -13.88 -27.86
CA TYR A 44 -48.40 -15.11 -28.49
C TYR A 44 -47.31 -14.75 -29.49
N ALA A 45 -46.16 -15.42 -29.43
CA ALA A 45 -45.09 -15.22 -30.42
C ALA A 45 -45.64 -15.52 -31.83
N ALA A 46 -45.79 -14.49 -32.65
CA ALA A 46 -46.06 -14.66 -34.07
C ALA A 46 -44.77 -15.15 -34.72
N ASN A 47 -44.78 -16.36 -35.30
CA ASN A 47 -43.76 -16.75 -36.28
C ASN A 47 -43.87 -15.77 -37.45
N VAL A 48 -42.88 -14.89 -37.64
CA VAL A 48 -42.84 -13.95 -38.77
C VAL A 48 -42.05 -14.58 -39.93
N PRO A 49 -42.66 -14.85 -41.09
CA PRO A 49 -41.94 -15.04 -42.35
C PRO A 49 -41.83 -13.72 -43.11
N ALA A 50 -40.86 -13.66 -44.01
CA ALA A 50 -40.51 -12.51 -44.84
C ALA A 50 -41.61 -12.08 -45.85
N SER A 51 -41.51 -10.80 -46.22
CA SER A 51 -41.88 -10.14 -47.49
C SER A 51 -43.12 -9.22 -47.57
N THR A 52 -42.84 -8.01 -48.07
CA THR A 52 -43.57 -7.18 -49.08
C THR A 52 -44.89 -6.47 -48.74
N GLN A 53 -44.87 -5.13 -48.88
CA GLN A 53 -45.73 -4.19 -49.65
C GLN A 53 -45.84 -2.85 -48.88
N ALA A 54 -45.25 -1.71 -49.31
CA ALA A 54 -45.49 -0.85 -50.48
C ALA A 54 -46.66 0.15 -50.35
N ASN A 55 -46.33 1.46 -50.23
CA ASN A 55 -46.98 2.66 -50.82
C ASN A 55 -46.41 3.95 -50.16
N SER A 56 -45.39 4.65 -50.69
CA SER A 56 -45.38 5.69 -51.77
C SER A 56 -45.56 7.14 -51.24
N PRO A 57 -45.12 8.21 -51.94
CA PRO A 57 -43.80 8.48 -52.54
C PRO A 57 -43.30 9.91 -52.24
N VAL A 58 -41.98 10.14 -52.12
CA VAL A 58 -41.39 11.48 -52.42
C VAL A 58 -40.09 11.27 -53.19
N GLN A 59 -40.10 11.72 -54.44
CA GLN A 59 -38.96 11.82 -55.33
C GLN A 59 -38.11 13.02 -54.93
N THR A 60 -36.80 12.82 -54.79
CA THR A 60 -35.74 13.59 -55.49
C THR A 60 -34.37 13.13 -55.01
N SER A 61 -33.56 12.63 -55.94
CA SER A 61 -32.10 12.62 -55.86
C SER A 61 -31.59 13.53 -56.98
N PRO A 62 -30.41 14.15 -56.86
CA PRO A 62 -29.20 13.38 -57.16
C PRO A 62 -28.00 13.63 -56.22
N SER A 63 -27.22 12.56 -56.04
CA SER A 63 -25.77 12.46 -55.83
C SER A 63 -25.01 13.67 -55.27
N ILE A 64 -24.49 13.53 -54.05
CA ILE A 64 -23.18 14.06 -53.66
C ILE A 64 -22.44 12.98 -52.85
N LEU A 65 -21.36 12.51 -53.45
CA LEU A 65 -20.07 12.05 -52.93
C LEU A 65 -19.99 11.52 -51.48
N GLU A 66 -19.47 10.30 -51.43
CA GLU A 66 -18.82 9.62 -50.32
C GLU A 66 -18.21 10.55 -49.25
N ASP A 67 -18.72 10.42 -48.02
CA ASP A 67 -17.87 10.57 -46.85
C ASP A 67 -18.17 9.43 -45.88
N ARG A 68 -17.19 8.55 -45.72
CA ARG A 68 -17.24 7.45 -44.75
C ARG A 68 -17.03 8.05 -43.37
N ILE A 69 -18.11 8.45 -42.71
CA ILE A 69 -18.08 8.65 -41.27
C ILE A 69 -18.14 7.25 -40.63
N ASP A 70 -16.97 6.75 -40.25
CA ASP A 70 -16.79 5.64 -39.32
C ASP A 70 -17.49 6.02 -38.00
N THR A 71 -18.78 5.74 -37.91
CA THR A 71 -19.52 5.84 -36.66
C THR A 71 -19.12 4.65 -35.83
N GLN A 72 -18.05 4.81 -35.04
CA GLN A 72 -17.80 3.92 -33.92
C GLN A 72 -19.09 3.82 -33.11
N PRO A 73 -19.56 2.61 -32.76
CA PRO A 73 -20.80 2.48 -32.01
C PRO A 73 -20.60 3.16 -30.65
N VAL A 74 -21.32 4.26 -30.43
CA VAL A 74 -21.43 4.91 -29.12
C VAL A 74 -21.95 3.85 -28.15
N PRO A 75 -21.30 3.60 -27.00
CA PRO A 75 -21.82 2.65 -26.03
C PRO A 75 -23.19 3.10 -25.55
N CYS A 76 -24.23 2.33 -25.86
CA CYS A 76 -25.59 2.63 -25.41
C CYS A 76 -25.73 2.29 -23.93
N PHE A 77 -26.19 3.24 -23.10
CA PHE A 77 -26.43 3.06 -21.65
C PHE A 77 -27.32 1.85 -21.31
N GLN A 78 -28.15 1.40 -22.25
CA GLN A 78 -28.97 0.20 -22.08
C GLN A 78 -28.15 -1.09 -21.95
N GLN A 79 -26.92 -1.14 -22.50
CA GLN A 79 -26.00 -2.27 -22.33
C GLN A 79 -25.27 -2.27 -20.97
N LEU A 80 -25.29 -1.14 -20.24
CA LEU A 80 -24.69 -1.01 -18.90
C LEU A 80 -25.68 -1.30 -17.76
N SER A 81 -26.97 -1.43 -18.09
CA SER A 81 -28.07 -1.53 -17.11
C SER A 81 -28.40 -2.98 -16.73
N GLU A 82 -27.79 -3.97 -17.38
CA GLU A 82 -27.89 -5.40 -17.03
C GLU A 82 -26.69 -5.84 -16.18
N GLY A 83 -26.54 -5.23 -15.01
CA GLY A 83 -25.58 -5.64 -13.98
C GLY A 83 -26.29 -5.95 -12.66
N PRO A 84 -25.83 -6.92 -11.85
CA PRO A 84 -26.40 -7.15 -10.52
C PRO A 84 -26.20 -5.91 -9.63
N ASP A 85 -27.08 -5.70 -8.65
CA ASP A 85 -26.87 -4.73 -7.56
C ASP A 85 -25.41 -4.80 -7.07
N TYR A 86 -24.73 -3.65 -6.95
CA TYR A 86 -23.33 -3.62 -6.53
C TYR A 86 -23.13 -4.38 -5.23
N SER A 87 -22.31 -5.45 -5.27
CA SER A 87 -21.97 -6.21 -4.07
C SER A 87 -21.32 -5.29 -3.00
N ALA A 88 -21.44 -5.65 -1.72
CA ALA A 88 -20.79 -4.91 -0.64
C ALA A 88 -19.27 -4.74 -0.86
N LYS A 89 -18.61 -5.74 -1.44
CA LYS A 89 -17.20 -5.66 -1.83
C LYS A 89 -16.98 -4.63 -2.94
N HIS A 90 -17.82 -4.62 -3.98
CA HIS A 90 -17.69 -3.64 -5.08
C HIS A 90 -17.88 -2.21 -4.58
N LEU A 91 -18.88 -1.97 -3.72
CA LEU A 91 -19.07 -0.67 -3.09
C LEU A 91 -17.88 -0.26 -2.21
N LEU A 92 -17.29 -1.21 -1.48
CA LEU A 92 -16.08 -0.96 -0.71
C LEU A 92 -14.88 -0.63 -1.62
N ASP A 93 -14.64 -1.38 -2.69
CA ASP A 93 -13.57 -1.11 -3.65
C ASP A 93 -13.72 0.30 -4.25
N ILE A 94 -14.94 0.70 -4.66
CA ILE A 94 -15.23 2.04 -5.18
C ILE A 94 -14.95 3.11 -4.12
N ARG A 95 -15.41 2.90 -2.87
CA ARG A 95 -15.14 3.82 -1.74
C ARG A 95 -13.63 3.98 -1.52
N LEU A 96 -12.87 2.90 -1.61
CA LEU A 96 -11.43 2.91 -1.43
C LEU A 96 -10.71 3.62 -2.59
N ILE A 97 -11.13 3.45 -3.83
CA ILE A 97 -10.55 4.20 -4.96
C ILE A 97 -10.85 5.69 -4.83
N HIS A 98 -12.08 6.05 -4.49
CA HIS A 98 -12.42 7.44 -4.19
C HIS A 98 -11.53 7.99 -3.06
N HIS A 99 -11.38 7.23 -1.97
CA HIS A 99 -10.55 7.65 -0.84
C HIS A 99 -9.08 7.80 -1.23
N TYR A 100 -8.57 6.93 -2.10
CA TYR A 100 -7.21 7.02 -2.62
C TYR A 100 -7.01 8.34 -3.37
N CYS A 101 -7.85 8.62 -4.37
CA CYS A 101 -7.69 9.76 -5.26
C CYS A 101 -7.89 11.10 -4.54
N ILE A 102 -8.74 11.16 -3.51
CA ILE A 102 -9.09 12.41 -2.83
C ILE A 102 -8.24 12.65 -1.57
N PHE A 103 -7.97 11.62 -0.76
CA PHE A 103 -7.33 11.80 0.55
C PHE A 103 -5.92 11.22 0.59
N THR A 104 -5.72 9.97 0.16
CA THR A 104 -4.40 9.33 0.19
C THR A 104 -3.42 10.01 -0.76
N ALA A 105 -3.86 10.37 -1.97
CA ALA A 105 -3.06 11.06 -2.96
C ALA A 105 -2.55 12.43 -2.46
N GLN A 106 -3.37 13.17 -1.71
CA GLN A 106 -2.95 14.45 -1.10
C GLN A 106 -1.85 14.26 -0.06
N TYR A 107 -1.90 13.17 0.73
CA TYR A 107 -0.82 12.83 1.65
C TYR A 107 0.49 12.58 0.87
N PHE A 108 0.45 11.74 -0.17
CA PHE A 108 1.63 11.47 -0.99
C PHE A 108 2.20 12.73 -1.65
N ALA A 109 1.35 13.64 -2.09
CA ALA A 109 1.79 14.89 -2.71
C ALA A 109 2.57 15.82 -1.77
N ARG A 110 2.33 15.72 -0.45
CA ARG A 110 3.06 16.49 0.57
C ARG A 110 4.32 15.78 1.04
N THR A 111 4.35 14.46 0.98
CA THR A 111 5.45 13.64 1.53
C THR A 111 6.55 13.37 0.52
N PHE A 112 6.23 13.28 -0.77
CA PHE A 112 7.18 12.88 -1.82
C PHE A 112 7.55 14.04 -2.76
N PRO A 113 8.74 13.98 -3.40
CA PRO A 113 9.13 14.95 -4.43
C PRO A 113 8.12 15.03 -5.57
N GLU A 114 8.05 16.18 -6.25
CA GLU A 114 7.04 16.49 -7.27
C GLU A 114 6.85 15.38 -8.32
N LYS A 115 7.94 14.85 -8.90
CA LYS A 115 7.88 13.76 -9.88
C LYS A 115 7.21 12.49 -9.33
N VAL A 116 7.58 12.10 -8.11
CA VAL A 116 7.02 10.90 -7.44
C VAL A 116 5.58 11.15 -7.03
N SER A 117 5.25 12.36 -6.61
CA SER A 117 3.88 12.79 -6.31
C SER A 117 2.97 12.67 -7.54
N ILE A 118 3.39 13.21 -8.71
CA ILE A 118 2.61 13.12 -9.95
C ILE A 118 2.35 11.65 -10.31
N ALA A 119 3.38 10.82 -10.24
CA ALA A 119 3.26 9.39 -10.46
C ALA A 119 2.23 8.72 -9.53
N LEU A 120 2.31 8.96 -8.21
CA LEU A 120 1.42 8.37 -7.22
C LEU A 120 -0.03 8.86 -7.33
N THR A 121 -0.23 10.10 -7.80
CA THR A 121 -1.55 10.75 -7.88
C THR A 121 -2.26 10.51 -9.22
N VAL A 122 -1.53 10.35 -10.32
CA VAL A 122 -2.10 10.22 -11.67
C VAL A 122 -1.76 8.88 -12.33
N ASP A 123 -0.48 8.57 -12.49
CA ASP A 123 -0.03 7.43 -13.30
C ASP A 123 -0.35 6.09 -12.65
N ILE A 124 -0.13 5.98 -11.34
CA ILE A 124 -0.31 4.76 -10.57
C ILE A 124 -1.77 4.29 -10.54
N PRO A 125 -2.78 5.14 -10.26
CA PRO A 125 -4.18 4.78 -10.42
C PRO A 125 -4.53 4.29 -11.83
N GLN A 126 -4.07 5.00 -12.87
CA GLN A 126 -4.30 4.61 -14.26
C GLN A 126 -3.68 3.25 -14.60
N LEU A 127 -2.47 3.01 -14.12
CA LEU A 127 -1.76 1.75 -14.30
C LEU A 127 -2.43 0.61 -13.50
N GLY A 128 -3.01 0.92 -12.33
CA GLY A 128 -3.78 -0.02 -11.51
C GLY A 128 -4.94 -0.64 -12.28
N PHE A 129 -5.64 0.13 -13.12
CA PHE A 129 -6.72 -0.41 -13.97
C PHE A 129 -6.23 -1.42 -15.02
N LYS A 130 -4.93 -1.42 -15.34
CA LYS A 130 -4.32 -2.39 -16.28
C LYS A 130 -3.73 -3.61 -15.57
N HIS A 131 -3.39 -3.50 -14.29
CA HIS A 131 -2.70 -4.55 -13.53
C HIS A 131 -3.39 -4.80 -12.18
N GLY A 132 -4.12 -5.91 -12.07
CA GLY A 132 -4.91 -6.24 -10.87
C GLY A 132 -4.10 -6.25 -9.57
N PHE A 133 -2.86 -6.75 -9.57
CA PHE A 133 -2.01 -6.76 -8.37
C PHE A 133 -1.60 -5.35 -7.90
N LEU A 134 -1.48 -4.38 -8.82
CA LEU A 134 -1.24 -2.99 -8.47
C LEU A 134 -2.52 -2.36 -7.91
N MET A 135 -3.67 -2.69 -8.49
CA MET A 135 -4.96 -2.25 -7.94
C MET A 135 -5.17 -2.78 -6.52
N ASP A 136 -4.84 -4.04 -6.26
CA ASP A 136 -4.90 -4.61 -4.90
C ASP A 136 -4.04 -3.81 -3.91
N ALA A 137 -2.83 -3.40 -4.31
CA ALA A 137 -1.95 -2.57 -3.50
C ALA A 137 -2.54 -1.17 -3.24
N ILE A 138 -3.10 -0.52 -4.26
CA ILE A 138 -3.77 0.79 -4.15
C ILE A 138 -4.95 0.71 -3.16
N LEU A 139 -5.78 -0.33 -3.29
CA LEU A 139 -6.93 -0.56 -2.41
C LEU A 139 -6.50 -0.79 -0.96
N LEU A 140 -5.45 -1.58 -0.73
CA LEU A 140 -4.91 -1.79 0.61
C LEU A 140 -4.38 -0.48 1.21
N VAL A 141 -3.55 0.26 0.48
CA VAL A 141 -3.01 1.56 0.94
C VAL A 141 -4.14 2.49 1.34
N SER A 142 -5.19 2.57 0.50
CA SER A 142 -6.36 3.38 0.78
C SER A 142 -7.10 2.92 2.03
N MET A 143 -7.26 1.61 2.21
CA MET A 143 -7.93 1.04 3.38
C MET A 143 -7.16 1.30 4.67
N ILE A 144 -5.84 1.15 4.66
CA ILE A 144 -4.99 1.47 5.81
C ILE A 144 -5.09 2.96 6.12
N HIS A 145 -4.96 3.82 5.10
CA HIS A 145 -5.07 5.27 5.29
C HIS A 145 -6.43 5.63 5.90
N LEU A 146 -7.53 5.13 5.32
CA LEU A 146 -8.90 5.34 5.83
C LEU A 146 -9.01 4.89 7.29
N GLY A 147 -8.57 3.68 7.62
CA GLY A 147 -8.64 3.15 8.98
C GLY A 147 -7.78 3.93 9.99
N CYS A 148 -6.67 4.53 9.56
CA CYS A 148 -5.86 5.37 10.42
C CYS A 148 -6.40 6.79 10.59
N THR A 149 -7.10 7.33 9.59
CA THR A 149 -7.68 8.69 9.63
C THR A 149 -9.12 8.74 10.13
N ASP A 150 -9.82 7.60 10.13
CA ASP A 150 -11.18 7.42 10.62
C ASP A 150 -11.27 6.14 11.47
N PRO A 151 -11.04 6.25 12.80
CA PRO A 151 -11.04 5.10 13.70
C PRO A 151 -12.36 4.32 13.73
N VAL A 152 -13.49 4.98 13.47
CA VAL A 152 -14.82 4.33 13.46
C VAL A 152 -14.92 3.37 12.27
N SER A 153 -14.37 3.76 11.11
CA SER A 153 -14.31 2.88 9.95
C SER A 153 -13.44 1.65 10.22
N LEU A 154 -12.31 1.79 10.92
CA LEU A 154 -11.33 0.71 11.13
C LEU A 154 -11.93 -0.57 11.73
N GLU A 155 -12.86 -0.45 12.67
CA GLU A 155 -13.49 -1.60 13.34
C GLU A 155 -14.26 -2.52 12.37
N THR A 156 -14.68 -1.98 11.22
CA THR A 156 -15.48 -2.69 10.23
C THR A 156 -14.70 -3.07 8.97
N LEU A 157 -13.46 -2.57 8.82
CA LEU A 157 -12.67 -2.76 7.61
C LEU A 157 -12.01 -4.15 7.58
N PRO A 158 -12.15 -4.90 6.46
CA PRO A 158 -11.54 -6.22 6.31
C PRO A 158 -10.05 -6.13 5.92
N VAL A 159 -9.24 -5.43 6.72
CA VAL A 159 -7.83 -5.10 6.42
C VAL A 159 -7.01 -6.35 6.10
N TYR A 160 -7.19 -7.42 6.86
CA TYR A 160 -6.50 -8.69 6.66
C TYR A 160 -6.75 -9.30 5.27
N LEU A 161 -7.99 -9.21 4.76
CA LEU A 161 -8.34 -9.79 3.46
C LEU A 161 -7.66 -9.03 2.32
N TYR A 162 -7.68 -7.70 2.36
CA TYR A 162 -7.03 -6.86 1.36
C TYR A 162 -5.50 -6.99 1.43
N ARG A 163 -4.95 -7.11 2.64
CA ARG A 163 -3.52 -7.30 2.84
C ARG A 163 -3.03 -8.63 2.28
N ASP A 164 -3.72 -9.71 2.61
CA ASP A 164 -3.40 -11.04 2.08
C ASP A 164 -3.56 -11.09 0.56
N GLN A 165 -4.63 -10.51 0.01
CA GLN A 165 -4.84 -10.43 -1.44
C GLN A 165 -3.69 -9.68 -2.14
N ALA A 166 -3.37 -8.46 -1.71
CA ALA A 166 -2.33 -7.63 -2.32
C ALA A 166 -0.94 -8.29 -2.26
N LEU A 167 -0.58 -8.89 -1.12
CA LEU A 167 0.69 -9.59 -0.98
C LEU A 167 0.75 -10.85 -1.86
N ARG A 168 -0.34 -11.64 -1.92
CA ARG A 168 -0.39 -12.83 -2.76
C ARG A 168 -0.32 -12.50 -4.25
N THR A 169 -1.04 -11.50 -4.73
CA THR A 169 -1.04 -11.12 -6.15
C THR A 169 0.29 -10.47 -6.54
N LEU A 170 0.88 -9.64 -5.67
CA LEU A 170 2.22 -9.09 -5.92
C LEU A 170 3.29 -10.19 -5.98
N ARG A 171 3.30 -11.16 -5.06
CA ARG A 171 4.28 -12.28 -5.09
C ARG A 171 4.25 -13.05 -6.41
N ARG A 172 3.05 -13.29 -6.96
CA ARG A 172 2.91 -13.93 -8.28
C ARG A 172 3.47 -13.05 -9.40
N ALA A 173 3.21 -11.75 -9.36
CA ALA A 173 3.72 -10.80 -10.35
C ALA A 173 5.25 -10.65 -10.29
N VAL A 174 5.85 -10.74 -9.10
CA VAL A 174 7.31 -10.72 -8.91
C VAL A 174 7.98 -12.00 -9.44
N ALA A 175 7.28 -13.13 -9.41
CA ALA A 175 7.80 -14.39 -9.96
C ALA A 175 7.89 -14.40 -11.50
N ASP A 176 7.15 -13.54 -12.18
CA ASP A 176 7.07 -13.45 -13.65
C ASP A 176 7.13 -11.98 -14.12
N ILE A 177 8.26 -11.33 -13.85
CA ILE A 177 8.48 -9.92 -14.23
C ILE A 177 8.77 -9.85 -15.73
N SER A 178 7.98 -9.04 -16.44
CA SER A 178 8.17 -8.69 -17.84
C SER A 178 8.36 -7.17 -18.00
N PRO A 179 8.83 -6.69 -19.17
CA PRO A 179 8.93 -5.25 -19.44
C PRO A 179 7.60 -4.51 -19.28
N GLN A 180 6.47 -5.17 -19.56
CA GLN A 180 5.13 -4.59 -19.44
C GLN A 180 4.65 -4.51 -17.98
N THR A 181 5.08 -5.42 -17.11
CA THR A 181 4.66 -5.48 -15.71
C THR A 181 5.63 -4.79 -14.75
N LEU A 182 6.88 -4.54 -15.18
CA LEU A 182 7.96 -4.00 -14.34
C LEU A 182 7.55 -2.73 -13.56
N ASN A 183 7.00 -1.75 -14.25
CA ASN A 183 6.60 -0.47 -13.62
C ASN A 183 5.45 -0.67 -12.62
N ALA A 184 4.52 -1.57 -12.91
CA ALA A 184 3.43 -1.88 -12.00
C ALA A 184 3.92 -2.66 -10.77
N VAL A 185 4.84 -3.60 -10.94
CA VAL A 185 5.47 -4.34 -9.83
C VAL A 185 6.24 -3.39 -8.93
N ARG A 186 7.02 -2.47 -9.50
CA ARG A 186 7.73 -1.42 -8.76
C ARG A 186 6.75 -0.55 -7.98
N GLY A 187 5.73 0.00 -8.65
CA GLY A 187 4.71 0.84 -8.03
C GLY A 187 4.00 0.14 -6.85
N ALA A 188 3.55 -1.10 -7.05
CA ALA A 188 2.91 -1.90 -6.00
C ALA A 188 3.86 -2.13 -4.82
N SER A 189 5.12 -2.44 -5.10
CA SER A 189 6.11 -2.70 -4.06
C SER A 189 6.45 -1.43 -3.24
N VAL A 190 6.51 -0.25 -3.88
CA VAL A 190 6.69 1.04 -3.20
C VAL A 190 5.50 1.35 -2.30
N LEU A 191 4.29 1.21 -2.82
CA LEU A 191 3.04 1.45 -2.09
C LEU A 191 2.94 0.57 -0.84
N LEU A 192 3.18 -0.74 -0.98
CA LEU A 192 3.12 -1.67 0.14
C LEU A 192 4.22 -1.41 1.18
N ALA A 193 5.44 -1.08 0.76
CA ALA A 193 6.51 -0.70 1.68
C ALA A 193 6.14 0.55 2.49
N THR A 194 5.52 1.54 1.84
CA THR A 194 5.13 2.83 2.45
C THR A 194 4.11 2.66 3.57
N VAL A 195 3.18 1.71 3.43
CA VAL A 195 2.09 1.51 4.41
C VAL A 195 2.33 0.37 5.38
N SER A 196 3.45 -0.35 5.25
CA SER A 196 3.73 -1.58 6.00
C SER A 196 3.65 -1.41 7.53
N LEU A 197 4.27 -0.36 8.09
CA LEU A 197 4.22 -0.05 9.52
C LEU A 197 2.79 0.18 10.01
N ALA A 198 2.02 1.00 9.28
CA ALA A 198 0.63 1.25 9.60
C ALA A 198 -0.26 0.01 9.39
N ALA A 199 0.04 -0.83 8.42
CA ALA A 199 -0.64 -2.10 8.19
C ALA A 199 -0.38 -3.07 9.35
N ASP A 200 0.85 -3.15 9.85
CA ASP A 200 1.19 -3.97 11.02
C ASP A 200 0.49 -3.46 12.27
N ARG A 201 0.49 -2.15 12.49
CA ARG A 201 -0.24 -1.51 13.59
C ARG A 201 -1.74 -1.75 13.55
N THR A 202 -2.39 -1.48 12.42
CA THR A 202 -3.85 -1.63 12.26
C THR A 202 -4.28 -3.08 12.38
N THR A 203 -3.45 -4.01 11.92
CA THR A 203 -3.71 -5.45 12.09
C THR A 203 -3.22 -6.01 13.42
N LYS A 204 -2.46 -5.25 14.23
CA LYS A 204 -1.84 -5.74 15.47
C LYS A 204 -0.97 -6.98 15.23
N GLN A 205 -0.11 -6.93 14.21
CA GLN A 205 0.84 -8.01 13.95
C GLN A 205 1.73 -8.26 15.17
N PHE A 206 2.07 -9.53 15.40
CA PHE A 206 3.01 -9.93 16.44
C PHE A 206 4.46 -9.60 16.04
N GLY A 207 5.30 -9.35 17.04
CA GLY A 207 6.72 -9.04 16.85
C GLY A 207 6.97 -7.59 16.48
N LEU A 208 8.20 -7.30 16.03
CA LEU A 208 8.65 -5.94 15.72
C LEU A 208 8.14 -5.50 14.35
N TRP A 209 7.34 -4.44 14.31
CA TRP A 209 6.79 -3.90 13.07
C TRP A 209 7.90 -3.33 12.17
N THR A 210 8.92 -2.74 12.78
CA THR A 210 10.11 -2.25 12.06
C THR A 210 10.91 -3.37 11.43
N ALA A 211 11.03 -4.55 12.06
CA ALA A 211 11.72 -5.68 11.46
C ALA A 211 11.01 -6.14 10.17
N ASN A 212 9.68 -6.22 10.18
CA ASN A 212 8.90 -6.54 8.98
C ASN A 212 9.08 -5.50 7.87
N TRP A 213 9.14 -4.22 8.25
CA TRP A 213 9.38 -3.13 7.31
C TRP A 213 10.79 -3.19 6.71
N LEU A 214 11.83 -3.48 7.49
CA LEU A 214 13.21 -3.63 7.01
C LEU A 214 13.35 -4.76 5.99
N ILE A 215 12.62 -5.86 6.14
CA ILE A 215 12.60 -6.95 5.14
C ILE A 215 12.05 -6.45 3.79
N LEU A 216 10.99 -5.64 3.82
CA LEU A 216 10.43 -5.06 2.61
C LEU A 216 11.39 -4.05 1.97
N ALA A 217 12.15 -3.31 2.79
CA ALA A 217 13.20 -2.40 2.32
C ALA A 217 14.32 -3.14 1.58
N LEU A 218 14.81 -4.26 2.13
CA LEU A 218 15.81 -5.12 1.47
C LEU A 218 15.31 -5.69 0.14
N GLY A 219 14.03 -6.11 0.08
CA GLY A 219 13.41 -6.58 -1.15
C GLY A 219 13.45 -5.56 -2.30
N GLN A 220 13.45 -4.25 -1.99
CA GLN A 220 13.56 -3.21 -3.01
C GLN A 220 14.95 -3.14 -3.65
N ARG A 221 16.02 -3.45 -2.91
CA ARG A 221 17.42 -3.44 -3.38
C ARG A 221 17.66 -4.47 -4.49
N ASN A 222 16.84 -5.52 -4.53
CA ASN A 222 16.97 -6.60 -5.51
C ASN A 222 16.26 -6.32 -6.85
N PHE A 223 15.55 -5.19 -7.03
CA PHE A 223 14.90 -4.84 -8.31
C PHE A 223 15.84 -4.23 -9.37
N HIS A 224 17.12 -4.60 -9.36
CA HIS A 224 18.02 -4.33 -10.47
C HIS A 224 17.59 -5.15 -11.70
N ALA A 225 16.81 -4.54 -12.58
CA ALA A 225 16.49 -5.15 -13.87
C ALA A 225 17.79 -5.35 -14.68
N PRO A 226 17.94 -6.47 -15.41
CA PRO A 226 19.07 -6.68 -16.31
C PRO A 226 19.17 -5.51 -17.31
N THR A 227 20.40 -5.05 -17.55
CA THR A 227 20.75 -3.83 -18.30
C THR A 227 20.10 -3.74 -19.69
N SER A 228 19.63 -4.86 -20.25
CA SER A 228 19.02 -4.99 -21.58
C SER A 228 17.54 -4.58 -21.68
N LEU A 229 16.82 -4.34 -20.57
CA LEU A 229 15.38 -4.02 -20.58
C LEU A 229 15.05 -2.55 -20.23
N ARG A 230 16.05 -1.67 -20.19
CA ARG A 230 15.89 -0.25 -19.83
C ARG A 230 15.27 0.55 -20.98
N GLN A 231 13.95 0.69 -21.00
CA GLN A 231 13.25 1.72 -21.77
C GLN A 231 12.72 2.82 -20.85
N HIS A 232 12.76 4.05 -21.36
CA HIS A 232 12.37 5.31 -20.72
C HIS A 232 11.03 5.20 -19.99
N SER A 233 11.03 5.38 -18.66
CA SER A 233 9.83 5.46 -17.85
C SER A 233 9.85 6.75 -17.01
N PRO A 234 8.76 7.54 -16.97
CA PRO A 234 8.70 8.77 -16.16
C PRO A 234 8.74 8.51 -14.64
N LEU A 235 8.65 7.24 -14.21
CA LEU A 235 8.85 6.82 -12.81
C LEU A 235 10.32 6.75 -12.39
N THR A 236 11.25 6.80 -13.36
CA THR A 236 12.68 6.95 -13.10
C THR A 236 13.05 8.41 -13.34
N ALA A 237 13.64 9.07 -12.36
CA ALA A 237 14.35 10.30 -12.64
C ALA A 237 15.40 10.03 -13.74
N SER A 238 15.70 11.06 -14.51
CA SER A 238 16.66 11.14 -15.62
C SER A 238 17.77 10.08 -15.66
N GLN A 239 18.12 9.69 -16.90
CA GLN A 239 19.16 8.75 -17.33
C GLN A 239 20.58 8.89 -16.73
N ASP A 240 20.82 9.83 -15.82
CA ASP A 240 22.14 10.07 -15.20
C ASP A 240 22.26 9.53 -13.76
N ASP A 241 21.16 9.15 -13.11
CA ASP A 241 21.21 8.60 -11.75
C ASP A 241 21.08 7.07 -11.77
N ILE A 242 22.15 6.41 -11.35
CA ILE A 242 22.16 5.00 -10.98
C ILE A 242 21.22 4.86 -9.76
N GLU A 243 19.93 4.62 -9.99
CA GLU A 243 18.91 4.53 -8.93
C GLU A 243 19.13 3.29 -8.05
N SER A 244 19.98 3.45 -7.02
CA SER A 244 19.89 2.71 -5.77
C SER A 244 18.55 3.05 -5.08
N PRO A 245 17.91 2.14 -4.31
CA PRO A 245 16.71 2.45 -3.52
C PRO A 245 16.84 3.71 -2.64
N GLY A 246 18.07 4.07 -2.25
CA GLY A 246 18.40 5.34 -1.60
C GLY A 246 17.96 6.59 -2.34
N ASN A 247 17.83 6.57 -3.67
CA ASN A 247 17.47 7.78 -4.43
C ASN A 247 16.06 8.30 -4.12
N ARG A 248 15.16 7.47 -3.53
CA ARG A 248 13.83 7.95 -3.07
C ARG A 248 13.92 8.90 -1.87
N TYR A 249 14.94 8.73 -1.04
CA TYR A 249 15.19 9.53 0.17
C TYR A 249 16.52 10.28 0.08
N GLY A 250 17.17 10.30 -1.09
CA GLY A 250 18.58 10.71 -1.23
C GLY A 250 19.55 9.71 -0.60
N SER A 251 20.78 9.68 -1.09
CA SER A 251 21.79 8.71 -0.65
C SER A 251 22.16 8.92 0.82
N PHE A 252 22.19 7.85 1.62
CA PHE A 252 22.71 7.96 2.99
C PHE A 252 24.16 8.49 3.03
N ALA A 253 24.94 8.26 1.97
CA ALA A 253 26.33 8.73 1.85
C ALA A 253 26.47 10.26 1.80
N ASP A 254 25.38 11.01 1.58
CA ASP A 254 25.43 12.49 1.57
C ASP A 254 25.59 13.08 2.98
N ILE A 255 25.47 12.28 4.04
CA ILE A 255 25.65 12.77 5.41
C ILE A 255 27.15 13.06 5.63
N PRO A 256 27.53 14.31 5.97
CA PRO A 256 28.92 14.68 6.12
C PRO A 256 29.55 14.07 7.38
N GLY A 257 30.87 13.84 7.31
CA GLY A 257 31.68 13.44 8.46
C GLY A 257 31.73 11.92 8.70
N PRO A 258 32.70 11.46 9.51
CA PRO A 258 32.82 10.05 9.85
C PRO A 258 31.69 9.61 10.78
N GLY A 259 31.22 8.37 10.62
CA GLY A 259 30.36 7.75 11.62
C GLY A 259 31.14 7.40 12.89
N ALA A 260 30.47 7.41 14.04
CA ALA A 260 31.03 7.01 15.32
C ALA A 260 29.98 6.21 16.09
N ILE A 261 30.33 5.04 16.60
CA ILE A 261 29.39 4.20 17.33
C ILE A 261 29.05 4.85 18.68
N PRO A 262 27.77 5.04 19.03
CA PRO A 262 27.37 5.52 20.36
C PRO A 262 27.96 4.66 21.49
N ASP A 263 28.40 5.28 22.59
CA ASP A 263 29.18 4.64 23.66
C ASP A 263 28.47 3.41 24.26
N ASP A 264 27.16 3.50 24.47
CA ASP A 264 26.36 2.39 25.01
C ASP A 264 26.27 1.21 24.01
N ILE A 265 26.13 1.51 22.72
CA ILE A 265 26.13 0.50 21.67
C ILE A 265 27.52 -0.15 21.56
N GLN A 266 28.59 0.65 21.65
CA GLN A 266 29.95 0.13 21.64
C GLN A 266 30.18 -0.83 22.83
N ARG A 267 29.74 -0.44 24.03
CA ARG A 267 29.80 -1.31 25.22
C ARG A 267 28.98 -2.60 25.04
N ALA A 268 27.80 -2.51 24.41
CA ALA A 268 26.96 -3.67 24.13
C ALA A 268 27.62 -4.64 23.12
N LEU A 269 28.27 -4.12 22.07
CA LEU A 269 28.99 -4.93 21.09
C LEU A 269 30.23 -5.61 21.68
N SER A 270 30.90 -4.96 22.63
CA SER A 270 32.12 -5.45 23.28
C SER A 270 31.87 -6.35 24.51
N ARG A 271 30.61 -6.65 24.84
CA ARG A 271 30.26 -7.46 26.03
C ARG A 271 30.79 -8.90 25.91
N GLU A 272 31.39 -9.42 26.98
CA GLU A 272 31.93 -10.79 27.05
C GLU A 272 30.84 -11.86 26.83
N GLY A 273 31.18 -12.96 26.14
CA GLY A 273 30.24 -14.01 25.74
C GLY A 273 29.55 -13.77 24.38
N ASN A 274 30.07 -12.83 23.58
CA ASN A 274 29.55 -12.51 22.26
C ASN A 274 30.06 -13.47 21.17
N ASP A 275 29.34 -14.56 20.94
CA ASP A 275 29.54 -15.46 19.78
C ASP A 275 28.72 -14.98 18.56
N CYS A 276 28.84 -13.70 18.17
CA CYS A 276 28.12 -13.20 17.01
C CYS A 276 28.77 -13.65 15.70
N ALA A 277 28.01 -14.42 14.90
CA ALA A 277 28.46 -14.94 13.60
C ALA A 277 28.71 -13.84 12.53
N HIS A 278 28.19 -12.62 12.72
CA HIS A 278 28.21 -11.55 11.71
C HIS A 278 28.51 -10.17 12.34
N PRO A 279 29.73 -9.91 12.84
CA PRO A 279 30.04 -8.65 13.51
C PRO A 279 30.02 -7.44 12.56
N GLU A 280 30.34 -7.62 11.27
CA GLU A 280 30.46 -6.51 10.31
C GLU A 280 29.14 -5.75 10.12
N GLY A 281 28.03 -6.46 9.89
CA GLY A 281 26.72 -5.84 9.69
C GLY A 281 26.21 -5.08 10.92
N LEU A 282 26.55 -5.53 12.14
CA LEU A 282 26.25 -4.80 13.37
C LEU A 282 27.08 -3.51 13.48
N HIS A 283 28.38 -3.59 13.19
CA HIS A 283 29.28 -2.45 13.28
C HIS A 283 28.94 -1.38 12.24
N GLU A 284 28.64 -1.77 11.00
CA GLU A 284 28.21 -0.85 9.94
C GLU A 284 26.91 -0.13 10.34
N ALA A 285 25.87 -0.89 10.73
CA ALA A 285 24.59 -0.33 11.16
C ALA A 285 24.76 0.65 12.33
N ALA A 286 25.56 0.30 13.34
CA ALA A 286 25.83 1.13 14.50
C ALA A 286 26.64 2.39 14.17
N THR A 287 27.64 2.28 13.30
CA THR A 287 28.52 3.38 12.89
C THR A 287 27.74 4.43 12.11
N GLU A 288 26.94 3.99 11.14
CA GLU A 288 26.12 4.87 10.32
C GLU A 288 24.95 5.45 11.11
N LEU A 289 24.38 4.71 12.08
CA LEU A 289 23.40 5.25 13.01
C LEU A 289 23.98 6.41 13.83
N GLY A 290 25.21 6.25 14.32
CA GLY A 290 25.90 7.33 15.02
C GLY A 290 26.24 8.52 14.13
N ARG A 291 26.56 8.30 12.84
CA ARG A 291 26.69 9.38 11.85
C ARG A 291 25.39 10.18 11.73
N LEU A 292 24.24 9.49 11.71
CA LEU A 292 22.92 10.12 11.67
C LEU A 292 22.61 10.88 12.97
N ILE A 293 23.06 10.40 14.12
CA ILE A 293 22.93 11.13 15.40
C ILE A 293 23.80 12.39 15.40
N ALA A 294 25.02 12.34 14.85
CA ALA A 294 25.94 13.48 14.82
C ALA A 294 25.39 14.68 14.04
N VAL A 295 24.53 14.43 13.04
CA VAL A 295 23.79 15.50 12.32
C VAL A 295 23.00 16.40 13.28
N LEU A 296 22.46 15.83 14.36
CA LEU A 296 21.57 16.54 15.29
C LEU A 296 22.29 17.63 16.11
N GLU A 297 23.61 17.69 16.03
CA GLU A 297 24.46 18.71 16.66
C GLU A 297 24.34 20.08 16.02
N HIS A 298 23.95 20.11 14.75
CA HIS A 298 23.85 21.31 13.95
C HIS A 298 22.40 21.56 13.55
N PRO A 299 22.03 22.82 13.22
CA PRO A 299 20.72 23.09 12.64
C PRO A 299 20.52 22.25 11.37
N TYR A 300 19.40 21.55 11.30
CA TYR A 300 19.03 20.68 10.18
C TYR A 300 17.71 21.12 9.56
N GLU A 301 17.56 20.87 8.26
CA GLU A 301 16.26 20.97 7.60
C GLU A 301 15.44 19.70 7.92
N GLU A 302 14.23 19.85 8.46
CA GLU A 302 13.40 18.71 8.89
C GLU A 302 13.13 17.71 7.74
N SER A 303 12.85 18.22 6.53
CA SER A 303 12.58 17.39 5.35
C SER A 303 13.79 16.55 4.94
N TRP A 304 14.99 17.11 5.11
CA TRP A 304 16.25 16.43 4.81
C TRP A 304 16.57 15.38 5.89
N LEU A 305 16.39 15.72 7.17
CA LEU A 305 16.61 14.76 8.27
C LEU A 305 15.65 13.57 8.18
N GLU A 306 14.36 13.83 7.92
CA GLU A 306 13.35 12.78 7.70
C GLU A 306 13.79 11.79 6.62
N LYS A 307 14.29 12.31 5.50
CA LYS A 307 14.82 11.53 4.39
C LYS A 307 16.03 10.69 4.81
N LYS A 308 17.00 11.25 5.55
CA LYS A 308 18.18 10.51 6.01
C LYS A 308 17.85 9.43 7.05
N ILE A 309 16.90 9.68 7.95
CA ILE A 309 16.39 8.65 8.88
C ILE A 309 15.80 7.46 8.11
N LYS A 310 15.03 7.72 7.06
CA LYS A 310 14.50 6.63 6.22
C LYS A 310 15.61 5.95 5.44
N ALA A 311 16.53 6.70 4.83
CA ALA A 311 17.62 6.16 4.02
C ALA A 311 18.50 5.16 4.79
N TRP A 312 18.69 5.32 6.11
CA TRP A 312 19.40 4.34 6.94
C TRP A 312 18.84 2.92 6.76
N ALA A 313 17.50 2.77 6.77
CA ALA A 313 16.84 1.48 6.61
C ALA A 313 17.01 0.86 5.20
N PHE A 314 17.23 1.67 4.17
CA PHE A 314 17.31 1.21 2.77
C PHE A 314 18.73 1.06 2.24
N ASP A 315 19.64 1.93 2.68
CA ASP A 315 21.01 2.01 2.15
C ASP A 315 22.02 1.32 3.06
N VAL A 316 21.85 1.43 4.38
CA VAL A 316 22.82 0.94 5.38
C VAL A 316 22.49 -0.47 5.81
N VAL A 317 21.24 -0.72 6.20
CA VAL A 317 20.86 -2.00 6.81
C VAL A 317 21.08 -3.17 5.83
N SER A 318 21.89 -4.14 6.26
CA SER A 318 22.23 -5.35 5.50
C SER A 318 21.24 -6.49 5.78
N SER A 319 21.25 -7.54 4.94
CA SER A 319 20.47 -8.76 5.17
C SER A 319 20.85 -9.45 6.48
N GLU A 320 22.13 -9.44 6.81
CA GLU A 320 22.67 -10.07 8.02
C GLU A 320 22.15 -9.35 9.26
N PHE A 321 22.18 -8.01 9.27
CA PHE A 321 21.62 -7.23 10.39
C PHE A 321 20.14 -7.54 10.64
N VAL A 322 19.33 -7.58 9.57
CA VAL A 322 17.91 -7.89 9.70
C VAL A 322 17.68 -9.29 10.24
N GLU A 323 18.48 -10.27 9.84
CA GLU A 323 18.37 -11.62 10.36
C GLU A 323 18.75 -11.71 11.84
N LEU A 324 19.76 -10.96 12.29
CA LEU A 324 20.09 -10.83 13.72
C LEU A 324 18.96 -10.20 14.52
N VAL A 325 18.27 -9.18 13.99
CA VAL A 325 17.06 -8.60 14.59
C VAL A 325 15.96 -9.65 14.72
N ARG A 326 15.72 -10.46 13.67
CA ARG A 326 14.70 -11.52 13.69
C ARG A 326 15.01 -12.64 14.67
N GLN A 327 16.30 -12.93 14.87
CA GLN A 327 16.79 -13.89 15.86
C GLN A 327 16.82 -13.30 17.28
N ALA A 328 16.31 -12.08 17.47
CA ALA A 328 16.28 -11.38 18.74
C ALA A 328 17.66 -11.24 19.41
N GLN A 329 18.72 -11.08 18.61
CA GLN A 329 20.07 -10.86 19.13
C GLN A 329 20.12 -9.51 19.86
N PRO A 330 20.48 -9.48 21.16
CA PRO A 330 20.38 -8.27 21.98
C PRO A 330 21.08 -7.06 21.36
N GLN A 331 22.27 -7.24 20.78
CA GLN A 331 23.04 -6.17 20.17
C GLN A 331 22.31 -5.53 18.97
N ALA A 332 21.71 -6.37 18.11
CA ALA A 332 20.95 -5.91 16.96
C ALA A 332 19.68 -5.15 17.41
N LEU A 333 19.01 -5.66 18.45
CA LEU A 333 17.83 -5.03 19.04
C LEU A 333 18.14 -3.69 19.71
N ILE A 334 19.30 -3.56 20.38
CA ILE A 334 19.75 -2.29 20.97
C ILE A 334 20.01 -1.25 19.87
N ILE A 335 20.72 -1.62 18.79
CA ILE A 335 20.93 -0.72 17.64
C ILE A 335 19.58 -0.27 17.05
N LEU A 336 18.64 -1.22 16.86
CA LEU A 336 17.31 -0.91 16.37
C LEU A 336 16.53 0.00 17.32
N ALA A 337 16.69 -0.14 18.64
CA ALA A 337 16.05 0.72 19.63
C ALA A 337 16.57 2.18 19.56
N TYR A 338 17.87 2.38 19.35
CA TYR A 338 18.43 3.73 19.11
C TYR A 338 17.92 4.32 17.78
N TYR A 339 17.81 3.50 16.73
CA TYR A 339 17.18 3.94 15.48
C TYR A 339 15.72 4.35 15.67
N LEU A 340 14.95 3.59 16.46
CA LEU A 340 13.58 3.92 16.83
C LEU A 340 13.46 5.22 17.63
N ALA A 341 14.46 5.59 18.43
CA ALA A 341 14.49 6.88 19.12
C ALA A 341 14.49 8.06 18.12
N LEU A 342 15.11 7.89 16.95
CA LEU A 342 15.12 8.90 15.90
C LEU A 342 13.75 9.11 15.24
N PHE A 343 12.78 8.20 15.44
CA PHE A 343 11.42 8.37 14.88
C PHE A 343 10.71 9.59 15.47
N LYS A 344 11.14 10.12 16.61
CA LYS A 344 10.64 11.39 17.18
C LYS A 344 10.92 12.61 16.29
N PHE A 345 11.90 12.51 15.39
CA PHE A 345 12.21 13.54 14.39
C PHE A 345 11.45 13.34 13.08
N LEU A 346 10.73 12.22 12.91
CA LEU A 346 9.82 12.03 11.79
C LEU A 346 8.54 12.86 12.00
N PRO A 347 7.84 13.24 10.92
CA PRO A 347 6.57 13.94 11.03
C PRO A 347 5.52 13.05 11.70
N ASP A 348 4.70 13.65 12.57
CA ASP A 348 3.61 12.98 13.26
C ASP A 348 2.50 12.63 12.27
N THR A 349 2.69 11.49 11.60
CA THR A 349 1.82 10.99 10.54
C THR A 349 1.36 9.60 10.91
N TRP A 350 0.21 9.22 10.36
CA TRP A 350 -0.40 7.91 10.55
C TRP A 350 0.53 6.73 10.21
N THR A 351 1.58 6.95 9.42
CA THR A 351 2.56 5.94 9.03
C THR A 351 3.44 5.49 10.20
N TYR A 352 3.93 6.43 11.01
CA TYR A 352 4.91 6.16 12.08
C TYR A 352 4.29 6.19 13.49
N GLN A 353 3.04 6.64 13.59
CA GLN A 353 2.36 6.83 14.87
C GLN A 353 2.36 5.54 15.71
N GLY A 354 2.97 5.61 16.89
CA GLY A 354 3.01 4.52 17.86
C GLY A 354 3.99 3.38 17.51
N VAL A 355 4.74 3.48 16.42
CA VAL A 355 5.71 2.43 16.03
C VAL A 355 6.86 2.35 17.02
N ALA A 356 7.52 3.48 17.31
CA ALA A 356 8.66 3.49 18.23
C ALA A 356 8.29 3.07 19.65
N SER A 357 7.13 3.49 20.16
CA SER A 357 6.67 3.09 21.48
C SER A 357 6.31 1.61 21.57
N HIS A 358 5.70 1.05 20.51
CA HIS A 358 5.42 -0.38 20.42
C HIS A 358 6.71 -1.20 20.38
N ASP A 359 7.58 -0.93 19.40
CA ASP A 359 8.74 -1.78 19.14
C ASP A 359 9.82 -1.65 20.23
N ILE A 360 10.06 -0.47 20.81
CA ILE A 360 11.00 -0.35 21.95
C ILE A 360 10.47 -1.11 23.17
N LYS A 361 9.15 -1.08 23.41
CA LYS A 361 8.55 -1.87 24.49
C LYS A 361 8.73 -3.36 24.22
N GLU A 362 8.55 -3.79 22.97
CA GLU A 362 8.68 -5.21 22.64
C GLU A 362 10.13 -5.70 22.66
N ILE A 363 11.08 -4.85 22.25
CA ILE A 363 12.51 -5.11 22.45
C ILE A 363 12.82 -5.30 23.93
N HIS A 364 12.35 -4.40 24.80
CA HIS A 364 12.55 -4.50 26.25
C HIS A 364 11.97 -5.79 26.86
N ASN A 365 10.82 -6.26 26.37
CA ASN A 365 10.22 -7.53 26.83
C ASN A 365 10.99 -8.76 26.32
N THR A 366 11.71 -8.62 25.22
CA THR A 366 12.38 -9.74 24.52
C THR A 366 13.80 -9.97 25.04
N ILE A 367 14.55 -8.89 25.33
CA ILE A 367 15.93 -9.00 25.78
C ILE A 367 16.01 -9.49 27.23
N ASP A 368 17.09 -10.21 27.55
CA ASP A 368 17.38 -10.62 28.92
C ASP A 368 17.62 -9.38 29.82
N PRO A 369 17.14 -9.37 31.09
CA PRO A 369 17.28 -8.23 32.00
C PRO A 369 18.71 -7.73 32.21
N THR A 370 19.72 -8.57 31.97
CA THR A 370 21.12 -8.15 32.04
C THR A 370 21.53 -7.18 30.94
N TRP A 371 20.71 -6.96 29.90
CA TRP A 371 20.93 -5.97 28.84
C TRP A 371 20.16 -4.66 29.05
N GLU A 372 19.41 -4.55 30.15
CA GLU A 372 18.50 -3.43 30.41
C GLU A 372 19.21 -2.07 30.43
N GLU A 373 20.47 -2.01 30.89
CA GLU A 373 21.23 -0.76 30.98
C GLU A 373 21.37 -0.07 29.60
N TYR A 374 21.50 -0.85 28.53
CA TYR A 374 21.69 -0.36 27.16
C TYR A 374 20.38 0.14 26.51
N MET A 375 19.23 -0.12 27.14
CA MET A 375 17.92 0.36 26.69
C MET A 375 17.49 1.66 27.36
N SER A 376 18.29 2.18 28.29
CA SER A 376 17.97 3.39 29.06
C SER A 376 17.72 4.61 28.16
N VAL A 377 18.63 4.91 27.22
CA VAL A 377 18.51 6.06 26.31
C VAL A 377 17.29 5.94 25.38
N PRO A 378 17.06 4.82 24.64
CA PRO A 378 15.84 4.65 23.86
C PRO A 378 14.54 4.82 24.66
N LYS A 379 14.49 4.30 25.90
CA LYS A 379 13.31 4.42 26.77
C LYS A 379 13.08 5.86 27.23
N ILE A 380 14.13 6.59 27.59
CA ILE A 380 14.04 8.01 27.95
C ILE A 380 13.60 8.85 26.75
N ALA A 381 14.16 8.59 25.57
CA ALA A 381 13.80 9.28 24.33
C ALA A 381 12.29 9.23 24.01
N LEU A 382 11.62 8.12 24.33
CA LEU A 382 10.17 8.02 24.15
C LEU A 382 9.36 9.00 25.00
N GLN A 383 9.85 9.34 26.20
CA GLN A 383 9.19 10.25 27.14
C GLN A 383 9.49 11.73 26.84
N MET A 384 10.48 12.00 25.97
CA MET A 384 10.84 13.36 25.59
C MET A 384 9.93 13.88 24.47
N ASN A 385 9.44 15.10 24.65
CA ASN A 385 8.65 15.83 23.67
C ASN A 385 9.43 16.99 23.04
N ASP A 386 10.43 17.53 23.74
CA ASP A 386 11.33 18.55 23.20
C ASP A 386 12.38 17.89 22.30
N ARG A 387 12.26 18.13 20.98
CA ARG A 387 13.19 17.64 19.96
C ARG A 387 14.62 18.16 20.17
N THR A 388 14.78 19.35 20.73
CA THR A 388 16.11 19.94 20.98
C THR A 388 16.81 19.24 22.13
N ALA A 389 16.11 19.05 23.25
CA ALA A 389 16.63 18.29 24.37
C ALA A 389 16.90 16.82 24.00
N LEU A 390 16.03 16.22 23.18
CA LEU A 390 16.22 14.87 22.66
C LEU A 390 17.48 14.78 21.79
N ALA A 391 17.66 15.73 20.87
CA ALA A 391 18.86 15.81 20.03
C ALA A 391 20.13 15.90 20.88
N GLN A 392 20.16 16.79 21.88
CA GLN A 392 21.30 16.95 22.78
C GLN A 392 21.64 15.66 23.54
N MET A 393 20.63 14.95 24.04
CA MET A 393 20.83 13.68 24.73
C MET A 393 21.37 12.58 23.80
N LEU A 394 20.81 12.44 22.59
CA LEU A 394 21.30 11.45 21.64
C LEU A 394 22.76 11.75 21.23
N VAL A 395 23.06 13.03 21.00
CA VAL A 395 24.43 13.50 20.70
C VAL A 395 25.40 13.23 21.85
N SER A 396 24.98 13.39 23.10
CA SER A 396 25.86 13.13 24.24
C SER A 396 26.22 11.65 24.40
N CYS A 397 25.52 10.75 23.69
CA CYS A 397 25.87 9.33 23.62
C CYS A 397 27.03 9.06 22.65
N LEU A 398 27.46 10.04 21.85
CA LEU A 398 28.57 9.87 20.92
C LEU A 398 29.94 10.04 21.64
N PRO A 399 30.97 9.30 21.21
CA PRO A 399 32.30 9.38 21.80
C PRO A 399 32.84 10.80 21.84
N GLY A 400 33.34 11.23 23.00
CA GLY A 400 33.94 12.56 23.18
C GLY A 400 32.94 13.72 23.29
N ARG A 401 31.62 13.47 23.21
CA ARG A 401 30.55 14.47 23.42
C ARG A 401 30.00 14.49 24.85
N GLY A 402 30.47 13.59 25.72
CA GLY A 402 29.97 13.37 27.09
C GLY A 402 30.53 14.28 28.20
N GLN A 403 31.23 15.38 27.90
CA GLN A 403 31.69 16.34 28.94
C GLN A 403 30.87 17.65 28.90
N SER A 404 30.00 17.83 29.91
CA SER A 404 28.95 18.89 30.05
C SER A 404 29.45 20.28 30.50
N PRO A 405 28.56 21.31 30.59
CA PRO A 405 28.24 21.90 31.91
C PRO A 405 26.79 22.42 32.05
N PRO A 406 26.38 23.01 33.20
CA PRO A 406 26.07 22.43 34.50
C PRO A 406 24.55 22.37 34.79
N LEU A 407 24.15 21.59 35.80
CA LEU A 407 22.86 21.70 36.49
C LEU A 407 22.73 23.08 37.16
N SER A 408 22.30 24.11 36.41
CA SER A 408 21.90 25.39 37.01
C SER A 408 20.77 26.14 36.29
N ILE A 409 20.03 25.51 35.38
CA ILE A 409 18.88 26.16 34.70
C ILE A 409 17.58 25.43 35.01
N TYR A 410 17.25 25.34 36.31
CA TYR A 410 15.88 25.20 36.80
C TYR A 410 15.75 26.01 38.11
N ARG A 411 15.96 27.33 37.99
CA ARG A 411 15.46 28.33 38.94
C ARG A 411 15.15 29.62 38.18
N ALA A 412 13.90 29.77 37.77
CA ALA A 412 13.08 30.97 37.83
C ALA A 412 11.72 30.65 37.22
#